data_AF-A0A4Y2LFU4-F1
#
_entry.id   AF-A0A4Y2LFU4-F1
#
_cell.length_a   1.000
_cell.length_b   1.000
_cell.length_c   1.000
_cell.angle_alpha   90.00
_cell.angle_beta   90.00
_cell.angle_gamma   90.00
#
_symmetry.space_group_name_H-M   'P 1'
#
loop_
_entity.id
_entity.type
_entity.pdbx_description
1 polymer ?
#
loop_
_entity_poly.entity_id
_entity_poly.type
_entity_poly.pdbx_seq_one_letter_code
_entity_poly.pdbx_strand_id
1 'polypeptide(L)'
;MENAKRYGHDVCIVTFDQPLYTEAREIVATAPEGSDLSKIVIRLGGFHLLRSFFGAIGYIMQGSGIKEALSLIYAPNSLDKMLTGHAYARDVRAHTLLHLTLATIISKGLVIDDMHANLQNTIEDVKNNTISYNDIKNCDQKTEALLSQCNKN
;
A
#
# COMPACT_ATOMS: atom_id res chain seq x y z
N MET A 1 17.74 18.50 15.63
CA MET A 1 18.33 17.55 16.59
C MET A 1 17.89 17.78 18.03
N GLU A 2 17.57 19.01 18.45
CA GLU A 2 17.13 19.35 19.81
C GLU A 2 15.96 18.48 20.32
N ASN A 3 14.94 18.26 19.50
CA ASN A 3 13.82 17.37 19.85
C ASN A 3 14.26 15.90 20.04
N ALA A 4 15.17 15.38 19.22
CA ALA A 4 15.67 14.00 19.36
C ALA A 4 16.46 13.85 20.67
N LYS A 5 17.34 14.81 20.97
CA LYS A 5 18.11 14.86 22.23
C LYS A 5 17.19 14.95 23.45
N ARG A 6 16.10 15.71 23.38
CA ARG A 6 15.10 15.84 24.46
C ARG A 6 14.46 14.50 24.85
N TYR A 7 14.35 13.54 23.93
CA TYR A 7 13.80 12.21 24.17
C TYR A 7 14.88 11.11 24.31
N GLY A 8 16.15 11.48 24.43
CA GLY A 8 17.26 10.53 24.57
C GLY A 8 17.61 9.77 23.30
N HIS A 9 17.25 10.29 22.12
CA HIS A 9 17.63 9.71 20.84
C HIS A 9 18.92 10.33 20.31
N ASP A 10 19.91 9.47 20.05
CA ASP A 10 21.20 9.88 19.45
C ASP A 10 21.12 10.11 17.93
N VAL A 11 20.07 9.60 17.30
CA VAL A 11 19.85 9.61 15.84
C VAL A 11 18.52 10.28 15.52
N CYS A 12 18.50 11.08 14.45
CA CYS A 12 17.28 11.69 13.93
C CYS A 12 16.97 11.11 12.55
N ILE A 13 15.80 10.45 12.40
CA ILE A 13 15.37 9.92 11.11
C ILE A 13 14.46 10.94 10.43
N VAL A 14 14.78 11.30 9.19
CA VAL A 14 13.99 12.23 8.39
C VAL A 14 13.67 11.58 7.04
N THR A 15 12.43 11.70 6.61
CA THR A 15 11.97 11.23 5.30
C THR A 15 11.79 12.41 4.35
N PHE A 16 12.28 12.29 3.12
CA PHE A 16 12.12 13.29 2.07
C PHE A 16 11.58 12.69 0.78
N ASP A 17 10.84 13.48 0.01
CA ASP A 17 10.49 13.13 -1.37
C ASP A 17 11.74 13.06 -2.25
N GLN A 18 11.65 12.36 -3.39
CA GLN A 18 12.81 11.98 -4.21
C GLN A 18 13.82 13.12 -4.49
N PRO A 19 13.41 14.34 -4.91
CA PRO A 19 14.39 15.41 -5.15
C PRO A 19 15.10 15.85 -3.86
N LEU A 20 14.34 16.07 -2.79
CA LEU A 20 14.87 16.50 -1.50
C LEU A 20 15.69 15.40 -0.81
N TYR A 21 15.36 14.14 -1.05
CA TYR A 21 16.12 12.99 -0.57
C TYR A 21 17.54 13.02 -1.12
N THR A 22 17.71 13.27 -2.42
CA THR A 22 19.03 13.36 -3.06
C THR A 22 19.85 14.48 -2.45
N GLU A 23 19.31 15.70 -2.37
CA GLU A 23 20.00 16.86 -1.80
C GLU A 23 20.36 16.65 -0.32
N ALA A 24 19.40 16.17 0.49
CA ALA A 24 19.64 15.92 1.91
C ALA A 24 20.66 14.80 2.13
N ARG A 25 20.71 13.80 1.24
CA ARG A 25 21.70 12.72 1.26
C ARG A 25 23.11 13.23 1.00
N GLU A 26 23.27 14.16 0.07
CA GLU A 26 24.56 14.79 -0.24
C GLU A 26 25.03 15.68 0.91
N ILE A 27 24.12 16.47 1.49
CA ILE A 27 24.41 17.32 2.66
C ILE A 27 24.89 16.47 3.85
N VAL A 28 24.19 15.37 4.16
CA VAL A 28 24.60 14.49 5.27
C VAL A 28 25.91 13.75 4.95
N ALA A 29 26.14 13.37 3.69
CA ALA A 29 27.35 12.67 3.28
C ALA A 29 28.62 13.56 3.32
N THR A 30 28.45 14.88 3.20
CA THR A 30 29.55 15.86 3.24
C THR A 30 29.74 16.48 4.63
N ALA A 31 28.92 16.08 5.62
CA ALA A 31 29.00 16.60 6.96
C ALA A 31 30.27 16.12 7.69
N PRO A 32 30.91 16.97 8.52
CA PRO A 32 32.04 16.55 9.35
C PRO A 32 31.65 15.40 10.28
N GLU A 33 32.57 14.45 10.47
CA GLU A 33 32.39 13.35 11.42
C GLU A 33 32.12 13.89 12.84
N GLY A 34 31.16 13.26 13.53
CA GLY A 34 30.75 13.65 14.88
C GLY A 34 29.85 14.89 14.96
N SER A 35 29.62 15.60 13.84
CA SER A 35 28.67 16.70 13.79
C SER A 35 27.23 16.23 14.05
N ASP A 36 26.39 17.15 14.49
CA ASP A 36 24.96 16.89 14.67
C ASP A 36 24.27 16.46 13.35
N LEU A 37 24.78 16.90 12.19
CA LEU A 37 24.26 16.53 10.88
C LEU A 37 24.59 15.07 10.50
N SER A 38 25.78 14.59 10.87
CA SER A 38 26.22 13.20 10.61
C SER A 38 25.35 12.15 11.33
N LYS A 39 24.60 12.57 12.35
CA LYS A 39 23.66 11.74 13.12
C LYS A 39 22.25 11.70 12.52
N ILE A 40 22.02 12.36 11.38
CA ILE A 40 20.74 12.36 10.69
C ILE A 40 20.70 11.21 9.69
N VAL A 41 19.71 10.33 9.82
CA VAL A 41 19.45 9.26 8.86
C VAL A 41 18.37 9.71 7.88
N ILE A 42 18.78 9.92 6.64
CA ILE A 42 17.89 10.31 5.55
C ILE A 42 17.25 9.07 4.92
N ARG A 43 15.92 9.04 4.87
CA ARG A 43 15.14 7.99 4.21
C ARG A 43 14.33 8.57 3.05
N LEU A 44 14.20 7.79 1.97
CA LEU A 44 13.33 8.16 0.86
C LEU A 44 11.87 7.99 1.30
N GLY A 45 11.06 9.01 1.05
CA GLY A 45 9.62 8.98 1.25
C GLY A 45 8.96 8.01 0.27
N GLY A 46 8.41 6.91 0.78
CA GLY A 46 7.78 5.88 -0.05
C GLY A 46 6.39 6.23 -0.59
N PHE A 47 5.82 7.37 -0.17
CA PHE A 47 4.44 7.73 -0.53
C PHE A 47 4.28 8.01 -2.04
N HIS A 48 5.22 8.73 -2.65
CA HIS A 48 5.19 8.95 -4.10
C HIS A 48 5.44 7.68 -4.90
N LEU A 49 6.28 6.76 -4.39
CA LEU A 49 6.47 5.46 -5.01
C LEU A 49 5.15 4.67 -5.02
N LEU A 50 4.44 4.68 -3.90
CA LEU A 50 3.15 4.01 -3.76
C LEU A 50 2.07 4.64 -4.65
N ARG A 51 2.04 5.98 -4.72
CA ARG A 51 1.18 6.75 -5.63
C ARG A 51 1.44 6.40 -7.10
N SER A 52 2.72 6.36 -7.50
CA SER A 52 3.13 5.98 -8.85
C SER A 52 2.82 4.53 -9.17
N PHE A 53 2.95 3.63 -8.20
CA PHE A 53 2.59 2.22 -8.35
C PHE A 53 1.10 2.05 -8.68
N PHE A 54 0.19 2.71 -7.96
CA PHE A 54 -1.23 2.70 -8.28
C PHE A 54 -1.54 3.28 -9.66
N GLY A 55 -0.89 4.40 -10.01
CA GLY A 55 -1.00 4.97 -11.36
C GLY A 55 -0.51 4.01 -12.46
N ALA A 56 0.58 3.26 -12.21
CA ALA A 56 1.09 2.25 -13.14
C ALA A 56 0.11 1.08 -13.32
N ILE A 57 -0.55 0.62 -12.25
CA ILE A 57 -1.61 -0.40 -12.35
C ILE A 57 -2.73 0.11 -13.25
N GLY A 58 -3.23 1.33 -13.00
CA GLY A 58 -4.29 1.91 -13.81
C GLY A 58 -3.91 2.08 -15.28
N TYR A 59 -2.64 2.44 -15.56
CA TYR A 59 -2.09 2.52 -16.92
C TYR A 59 -2.00 1.15 -17.61
N ILE A 60 -1.40 0.15 -16.95
CA ILE A 60 -1.23 -1.21 -17.49
C ILE A 60 -2.58 -1.88 -17.73
N MET A 61 -3.54 -1.65 -16.84
CA MET A 61 -4.88 -2.26 -16.91
C MET A 61 -5.87 -1.44 -17.73
N GLN A 62 -5.42 -0.43 -18.49
CA GLN A 62 -6.31 0.34 -19.35
C GLN A 62 -6.98 -0.57 -20.38
N GLY A 63 -8.31 -0.48 -20.50
CA GLY A 63 -9.11 -1.33 -21.39
C GLY A 63 -9.43 -2.74 -20.85
N SER A 64 -9.00 -3.08 -19.63
CA SER A 64 -9.29 -4.38 -19.00
C SER A 64 -10.73 -4.53 -18.46
N GLY A 65 -11.53 -3.46 -18.46
CA GLY A 65 -12.81 -3.43 -17.74
C GLY A 65 -12.70 -2.95 -16.28
N ILE A 66 -11.49 -2.66 -15.77
CA ILE A 66 -11.31 -2.23 -14.37
C ILE A 66 -12.05 -0.93 -14.05
N LYS A 67 -12.11 0.03 -15.00
CA LYS A 67 -12.80 1.31 -14.80
C LYS A 67 -14.31 1.10 -14.70
N GLU A 68 -14.85 0.23 -15.54
CA GLU A 68 -16.25 -0.17 -15.60
C GLU A 68 -16.66 -0.89 -14.31
N ALA A 69 -15.86 -1.85 -13.84
CA ALA A 69 -16.09 -2.54 -12.57
C ALA A 69 -16.09 -1.57 -11.38
N LEU A 70 -15.12 -0.66 -11.31
CA LEU A 70 -15.03 0.32 -10.22
C LEU A 70 -16.13 1.40 -10.28
N SER A 71 -16.72 1.64 -11.45
CA SER A 71 -17.83 2.59 -11.63
C SER A 71 -19.12 2.19 -10.91
N LEU A 72 -19.23 0.91 -10.53
CA LEU A 72 -20.34 0.42 -9.70
C LEU A 72 -20.28 0.94 -8.25
N ILE A 73 -19.10 1.38 -7.79
CA ILE A 73 -18.84 1.74 -6.39
C ILE A 73 -18.44 3.21 -6.24
N TYR A 74 -17.81 3.79 -7.27
CA TYR A 74 -17.26 5.14 -7.24
C TYR A 74 -17.79 6.01 -8.38
N ALA A 75 -18.00 7.29 -8.06
CA ALA A 75 -18.41 8.28 -9.06
C ALA A 75 -17.32 8.52 -10.12
N PRO A 76 -17.68 8.83 -11.38
CA PRO A 76 -16.73 8.98 -12.50
C PRO A 76 -15.53 9.89 -12.21
N ASN A 77 -15.77 11.07 -11.63
CA ASN A 77 -14.71 12.03 -11.29
C ASN A 77 -13.72 11.51 -10.23
N SER A 78 -14.11 10.53 -9.42
CA SER A 78 -13.22 9.86 -8.49
C SER A 78 -12.35 8.83 -9.19
N LEU A 79 -12.89 8.11 -10.19
CA LEU A 79 -12.19 7.04 -10.89
C LEU A 79 -10.95 7.54 -11.61
N ASP A 80 -11.02 8.68 -12.29
CA ASP A 80 -9.87 9.21 -13.03
C ASP A 80 -8.70 9.56 -12.10
N LYS A 81 -9.01 10.12 -10.92
CA LYS A 81 -8.00 10.38 -9.88
C LYS A 81 -7.47 9.10 -9.28
N MET A 82 -8.29 8.06 -9.16
CA MET A 82 -7.88 6.79 -8.57
C MET A 82 -6.99 5.96 -9.50
N LEU A 83 -7.37 5.87 -10.77
CA LEU A 83 -6.61 5.14 -11.79
C LEU A 83 -5.27 5.83 -12.14
N THR A 84 -5.10 7.08 -11.74
CA THR A 84 -3.82 7.81 -11.83
C THR A 84 -3.04 7.79 -10.50
N GLY A 85 -3.52 7.08 -9.49
CA GLY A 85 -2.89 6.96 -8.17
C GLY A 85 -3.04 8.20 -7.27
N HIS A 86 -3.77 9.23 -7.68
CA HIS A 86 -3.86 10.50 -6.96
C HIS A 86 -4.84 10.48 -5.78
N ALA A 87 -5.50 9.35 -5.53
CA ALA A 87 -6.52 9.21 -4.49
C ALA A 87 -6.18 8.06 -3.53
N TYR A 88 -4.91 7.98 -3.10
CA TYR A 88 -4.32 6.89 -2.31
C TYR A 88 -5.26 6.06 -1.43
N ALA A 89 -5.97 6.67 -0.46
CA ALA A 89 -6.85 5.91 0.44
C ALA A 89 -7.99 5.19 -0.31
N ARG A 90 -8.53 5.82 -1.35
CA ARG A 90 -9.52 5.22 -2.24
C ARG A 90 -8.88 4.18 -3.16
N ASP A 91 -7.65 4.40 -3.61
CA ASP A 91 -6.92 3.48 -4.50
C ASP A 91 -6.68 2.16 -3.78
N VAL A 92 -6.15 2.22 -2.56
CA VAL A 92 -5.97 1.05 -1.68
C VAL A 92 -7.29 0.30 -1.53
N ARG A 93 -8.37 0.99 -1.11
CA ARG A 93 -9.68 0.36 -0.92
C ARG A 93 -10.21 -0.28 -2.20
N ALA A 94 -10.13 0.42 -3.34
CA ALA A 94 -10.62 -0.09 -4.62
C ALA A 94 -9.85 -1.32 -5.09
N HIS A 95 -8.52 -1.29 -5.01
CA HIS A 95 -7.70 -2.45 -5.38
C HIS A 95 -7.93 -3.65 -4.45
N THR A 96 -8.07 -3.43 -3.14
CA THR A 96 -8.43 -4.51 -2.20
C THR A 96 -9.79 -5.11 -2.54
N LEU A 97 -10.82 -4.28 -2.78
CA LEU A 97 -12.16 -4.75 -3.14
C LEU A 97 -12.17 -5.51 -4.47
N LEU A 98 -11.43 -5.03 -5.47
CA LEU A 98 -11.32 -5.68 -6.77
C LEU A 98 -10.65 -7.06 -6.63
N HIS A 99 -9.52 -7.11 -5.94
CA HIS A 99 -8.79 -8.35 -5.69
C HIS A 99 -9.66 -9.37 -4.95
N LEU A 100 -10.39 -8.92 -3.94
CA LEU A 100 -11.26 -9.75 -3.13
C LEU A 100 -12.50 -10.25 -3.89
N THR A 101 -13.08 -9.41 -4.74
CA THR A 101 -14.20 -9.78 -5.61
C THR A 101 -13.76 -10.84 -6.62
N LEU A 102 -12.59 -10.66 -7.25
CA LEU A 102 -12.01 -11.65 -8.16
C LEU A 102 -11.71 -12.96 -7.44
N ALA A 103 -11.09 -12.92 -6.26
CA ALA A 103 -10.84 -14.11 -5.44
C ALA A 103 -12.16 -14.84 -5.10
N THR A 104 -13.23 -14.10 -4.82
CA THR A 104 -14.56 -14.69 -4.51
C THR A 104 -15.17 -15.36 -5.74
N ILE A 105 -15.10 -14.73 -6.90
CA ILE A 105 -15.61 -15.29 -8.16
C ILE A 105 -14.86 -16.58 -8.50
N ILE A 106 -13.52 -16.54 -8.42
CA ILE A 106 -12.66 -17.71 -8.68
C ILE A 106 -12.96 -18.82 -7.68
N SER A 107 -13.06 -18.50 -6.38
CA SER A 107 -13.37 -19.47 -5.32
C SER A 107 -14.73 -20.14 -5.52
N LYS A 108 -15.77 -19.37 -5.88
CA LYS A 108 -17.10 -19.93 -6.22
C LYS A 108 -17.05 -20.89 -7.41
N GLY A 109 -16.17 -20.62 -8.38
CA GLY A 109 -15.94 -21.51 -9.52
C GLY A 109 -15.17 -22.80 -9.19
N LEU A 110 -14.48 -22.85 -8.04
CA LEU A 110 -13.52 -23.90 -7.69
C LEU A 110 -14.04 -24.96 -6.69
N VAL A 111 -15.28 -24.89 -6.20
CA VAL A 111 -15.86 -25.83 -5.20
C VAL A 111 -14.91 -26.11 -4.02
N ILE A 112 -14.48 -25.04 -3.34
CA ILE A 112 -13.71 -25.14 -2.09
C ILE A 112 -14.52 -24.45 -0.98
N ASP A 113 -15.37 -25.22 -0.30
CA ASP A 113 -16.39 -24.71 0.63
C ASP A 113 -15.80 -23.98 1.86
N ASP A 114 -14.65 -24.43 2.36
CA ASP A 114 -14.02 -23.88 3.58
C ASP A 114 -13.36 -22.51 3.35
N MET A 115 -12.94 -22.22 2.12
CA MET A 115 -12.30 -20.96 1.76
C MET A 115 -13.33 -19.80 1.67
N HIS A 116 -14.60 -20.15 1.42
CA HIS A 116 -15.67 -19.19 1.22
C HIS A 116 -15.99 -18.39 2.49
N ALA A 117 -16.05 -19.05 3.66
CA ALA A 117 -16.41 -18.41 4.93
C ALA A 117 -15.37 -17.38 5.39
N ASN A 118 -14.09 -17.72 5.29
CA ASN A 118 -12.99 -16.81 5.67
C ASN A 118 -12.92 -15.57 4.75
N LEU A 119 -13.26 -15.75 3.47
CA LEU A 119 -13.30 -14.67 2.49
C LEU A 119 -14.42 -13.68 2.77
N GLN A 120 -15.62 -14.15 3.11
CA GLN A 120 -16.77 -13.29 3.46
C GLN A 120 -16.49 -12.41 4.68
N ASN A 121 -15.85 -12.96 5.71
CA ASN A 121 -15.45 -12.19 6.88
C ASN A 121 -14.45 -11.09 6.53
N THR A 122 -13.50 -11.38 5.63
CA THR A 122 -12.51 -10.40 5.15
C THR A 122 -13.16 -9.31 4.28
N ILE A 123 -14.20 -9.66 3.50
CA ILE A 123 -14.99 -8.69 2.72
C ILE A 123 -15.68 -7.68 3.61
N GLU A 124 -16.39 -8.16 4.64
CA GLU A 124 -17.11 -7.26 5.53
C GLU A 124 -16.17 -6.39 6.37
N ASP A 125 -15.02 -6.91 6.78
CA ASP A 125 -14.02 -6.11 7.49
C ASP A 125 -13.47 -4.97 6.61
N VAL A 126 -13.07 -5.26 5.36
CA VAL A 126 -12.58 -4.25 4.41
C VAL A 126 -13.65 -3.24 4.00
N LYS A 127 -14.93 -3.65 3.94
CA LYS A 127 -16.03 -2.74 3.65
C LYS A 127 -16.24 -1.72 4.75
N ASN A 128 -16.16 -2.16 6.01
CA ASN A 128 -16.58 -1.41 7.18
C ASN A 128 -15.43 -0.66 7.87
N ASN A 129 -14.18 -1.08 7.67
CA ASN A 129 -13.01 -0.52 8.34
C ASN A 129 -11.97 0.10 7.38
N THR A 130 -11.20 1.06 7.89
CA THR A 130 -10.00 1.58 7.19
C THR A 130 -8.84 0.65 7.50
N ILE A 131 -8.26 0.02 6.47
CA ILE A 131 -7.15 -0.95 6.60
C ILE A 131 -6.00 -0.33 7.41
N SER A 132 -5.66 -0.96 8.54
CA SER A 132 -4.57 -0.54 9.43
C SER A 132 -3.23 -1.13 8.99
N TYR A 133 -2.13 -0.52 9.42
CA TYR A 133 -0.77 -1.03 9.18
C TYR A 133 -0.58 -2.47 9.69
N ASN A 134 -1.20 -2.83 10.81
CA ASN A 134 -1.13 -4.18 11.37
C ASN A 134 -1.85 -5.21 10.49
N ASP A 135 -2.90 -4.80 9.78
CA ASP A 135 -3.64 -5.66 8.85
C ASP A 135 -2.79 -5.98 7.62
N ILE A 136 -2.00 -5.01 7.15
CA ILE A 136 -1.05 -5.18 6.05
C ILE A 136 0.10 -6.11 6.47
N LYS A 137 0.67 -5.91 7.66
CA LYS A 137 1.79 -6.73 8.15
C LYS A 137 1.44 -8.20 8.32
N ASN A 138 0.19 -8.51 8.69
CA ASN A 138 -0.29 -9.89 8.86
C ASN A 138 -0.95 -10.46 7.59
N CYS A 139 -0.98 -9.69 6.49
CA CYS A 139 -1.61 -10.10 5.24
C CYS A 139 -0.88 -11.31 4.63
N ASP A 140 0.45 -11.32 4.66
CA ASP A 140 1.26 -12.39 4.05
C ASP A 140 0.94 -13.76 4.64
N GLN A 141 0.78 -13.88 5.97
CA GLN A 141 0.43 -15.14 6.63
C GLN A 141 -0.96 -15.66 6.22
N LYS A 142 -1.96 -14.77 6.11
CA LYS A 142 -3.30 -15.14 5.66
C LYS A 142 -3.30 -15.55 4.18
N THR A 143 -2.52 -14.86 3.36
CA THR A 143 -2.44 -15.10 1.92
C THR A 143 -1.67 -16.39 1.61
N GLU A 144 -0.57 -16.66 2.31
CA GLU A 144 0.20 -17.91 2.23
C GLU A 144 -0.62 -19.13 2.68
N ALA A 145 -1.43 -18.99 3.74
CA ALA A 145 -2.34 -20.05 4.18
C ALA A 145 -3.37 -20.42 3.09
N LEU A 146 -3.95 -19.41 2.43
CA LEU A 146 -4.88 -19.62 1.31
C LEU A 146 -4.19 -20.25 0.09
N LEU A 147 -3.00 -19.79 -0.27
CA LEU A 147 -2.21 -20.35 -1.38
C LEU A 147 -1.80 -21.81 -1.12
N SER A 148 -1.40 -22.14 0.12
CA SER A 148 -1.11 -23.52 0.53
C SER A 148 -2.32 -24.43 0.39
N GLN A 149 -3.52 -23.92 0.66
CA GLN A 149 -4.77 -24.67 0.56
C GLN A 149 -5.16 -24.91 -0.92
N CYS A 150 -4.93 -23.94 -1.80
CA CYS A 150 -5.13 -24.10 -3.25
C CYS A 150 -4.18 -25.13 -3.88
N ASN A 151 -2.93 -25.19 -3.43
CA ASN A 151 -1.92 -26.11 -3.99
C ASN A 151 -2.06 -27.57 -3.51
N LYS A 152 -3.05 -27.88 -2.65
CA LYS A 152 -3.33 -29.23 -2.17
C LYS A 152 -4.41 -29.96 -2.96
N ASN A 153 -5.05 -29.29 -3.92
CA ASN A 153 -5.97 -29.87 -4.91
C ASN A 153 -5.27 -30.01 -6.26
#